data_AF-A0A957VK09-F1
#
_entry.id   AF-A0A957VK09-F1
#
_cell.length_a   1.000
_cell.length_b   1.000
_cell.length_c   1.000
_cell.angle_alpha   90.00
_cell.angle_beta   90.00
_cell.angle_gamma   90.00
#
_symmetry.space_group_name_H-M   'P 1'
#
loop_
_entity.id
_entity.type
_entity.pdbx_description
1 polymer ?
#
loop_
_entity_poly.entity_id
_entity_poly.type
_entity_poly.pdbx_seq_one_letter_code
_entity_poly.pdbx_strand_id
1 'polypeptide(L)'
;MQMQTDARTTGLKRGYRYRPSRPHVALNLTTGIIAALMLLPPAYLILRALGVGVAHAVEMLVQPRTLQVIANSAVLALLVTGLSLLFALPLAWLTVRTDLPGRRVWSILTVLPLVYPSYVGGYAFVATMGPRGIVQ
;
A
#
# COMPACT_ATOMS: atom_id res chain seq x y z
N MET A 1 22.98 54.84 22.44
CA MET A 1 21.53 55.09 22.34
C MET A 1 21.10 54.69 20.93
N GLN A 2 20.82 53.39 20.72
CA GLN A 2 19.46 52.90 20.51
C GLN A 2 18.73 53.61 19.36
N MET A 3 18.94 53.13 18.14
CA MET A 3 17.88 53.12 17.13
C MET A 3 18.07 51.90 16.23
N GLN A 4 17.90 50.71 16.83
CA GLN A 4 17.35 49.58 16.10
C GLN A 4 15.93 49.97 15.63
N THR A 5 15.47 49.25 14.61
CA THR A 5 14.06 48.94 14.28
C THR A 5 13.53 49.65 13.03
N ASP A 6 13.74 49.05 11.85
CA ASP A 6 12.68 48.81 10.84
C ASP A 6 13.23 48.37 9.48
N ALA A 7 13.77 47.15 9.41
CA ALA A 7 13.92 46.45 8.13
C ALA A 7 13.41 45.00 8.21
N ARG A 8 12.45 44.76 9.11
CA ARG A 8 11.67 43.52 9.14
C ARG A 8 10.36 43.81 8.38
N THR A 9 10.00 42.92 7.45
CA THR A 9 8.65 42.72 6.87
C THR A 9 8.32 43.24 5.46
N THR A 10 9.28 43.57 4.60
CA THR A 10 8.93 43.88 3.19
C THR A 10 8.92 42.63 2.31
N GLY A 11 7.76 41.97 2.28
CA GLY A 11 7.18 41.52 1.00
C GLY A 11 7.62 40.17 0.43
N LEU A 12 7.17 39.07 1.02
CA LEU A 12 6.93 37.82 0.26
C LEU A 12 5.61 37.16 0.66
N LYS A 13 4.50 37.92 0.61
CA LYS A 13 3.19 37.31 0.34
C LYS A 13 3.11 36.99 -1.15
N ARG A 14 3.88 36.00 -1.62
CA ARG A 14 3.61 35.37 -2.93
C ARG A 14 2.29 34.62 -2.80
N GLY A 15 1.19 35.32 -3.07
CA GLY A 15 -0.11 34.69 -3.22
C GLY A 15 0.02 33.61 -4.28
N TYR A 16 -0.25 32.35 -3.90
CA TYR A 16 -0.56 31.31 -4.87
C TYR A 16 -1.79 31.80 -5.64
N ARG A 17 -1.56 32.45 -6.78
CA ARG A 17 -2.62 32.72 -7.75
C ARG A 17 -3.08 31.35 -8.22
N TYR A 18 -4.19 30.88 -7.67
CA TYR A 18 -4.94 29.76 -8.22
C TYR A 18 -5.30 30.16 -9.66
N ARG A 19 -4.48 29.73 -10.63
CA ARG A 19 -4.78 29.88 -12.04
C ARG A 19 -5.92 28.88 -12.27
N PRO A 20 -7.14 29.33 -12.62
CA PRO A 20 -8.19 28.38 -12.96
C PRO A 20 -7.69 27.56 -14.15
N SER A 21 -7.40 26.29 -13.90
CA SER A 21 -7.07 25.32 -14.93
C SER A 21 -8.24 25.31 -15.90
N ARG A 22 -7.99 25.65 -17.17
CA ARG A 22 -9.01 25.49 -18.21
C ARG A 22 -9.40 24.00 -18.20
N PRO A 23 -10.70 23.65 -18.26
CA PRO A 23 -11.10 22.26 -18.32
C PRO A 23 -10.53 21.66 -19.61
N HIS A 24 -9.42 20.93 -19.49
CA HIS A 24 -8.82 20.19 -20.58
C HIS A 24 -9.73 18.98 -20.81
N VAL A 25 -10.78 19.19 -21.62
CA VAL A 25 -11.82 18.18 -21.89
C VAL A 25 -11.19 16.85 -22.33
N ALA A 26 -10.12 16.90 -23.13
CA ALA A 26 -9.36 15.71 -23.53
C ALA A 26 -8.78 14.93 -22.33
N LEU A 27 -8.19 15.60 -21.34
CA LEU A 27 -7.61 14.94 -20.16
C LEU A 27 -8.71 14.29 -19.30
N ASN A 28 -9.80 15.02 -19.04
CA ASN A 28 -10.93 14.49 -18.28
C ASN A 28 -11.58 13.29 -18.97
N LEU A 29 -11.65 13.32 -20.30
CA LEU A 29 -12.23 12.26 -21.12
C LEU A 29 -11.33 11.01 -21.10
N THR A 30 -10.01 11.17 -21.23
CA THR A 30 -9.05 10.06 -21.10
C THR A 30 -9.08 9.45 -19.69
N THR A 31 -9.07 10.26 -18.63
CA THR A 31 -9.19 9.75 -17.26
C THR A 31 -10.53 9.06 -17.03
N GLY A 32 -11.62 9.60 -17.58
CA GLY A 32 -12.95 8.99 -17.51
C GLY A 32 -13.01 7.61 -18.19
N ILE A 33 -12.39 7.46 -19.36
CA ILE A 33 -12.30 6.17 -20.05
C ILE A 33 -11.49 5.17 -19.23
N ILE A 34 -10.32 5.56 -18.72
CA ILE A 34 -9.47 4.67 -17.92
C ILE A 34 -10.21 4.24 -16.65
N ALA A 35 -10.84 5.18 -15.94
CA ALA A 35 -11.64 4.88 -14.76
C ALA A 35 -12.79 3.92 -15.11
N ALA A 36 -13.54 4.18 -16.19
CA ALA A 36 -14.63 3.31 -16.62
C ALA A 36 -14.15 1.88 -16.93
N LEU A 37 -13.00 1.75 -17.62
CA LEU A 37 -12.40 0.45 -17.91
C LEU A 37 -11.96 -0.28 -16.63
N MET A 38 -11.39 0.43 -15.65
CA MET A 38 -11.00 -0.16 -14.36
C MET A 38 -12.20 -0.56 -13.49
N LEU A 39 -13.32 0.17 -13.60
CA LEU A 39 -14.55 -0.16 -12.90
C LEU A 39 -15.34 -1.29 -13.56
N LEU A 40 -15.06 -1.63 -14.83
CA LEU A 40 -15.83 -2.64 -15.56
C LEU A 40 -15.79 -4.02 -14.87
N PRO A 41 -14.62 -4.59 -14.48
CA PRO A 41 -14.59 -5.88 -13.78
C PRO A 41 -15.35 -5.89 -12.43
N PRO A 42 -15.12 -4.96 -11.49
CA PRO A 42 -15.87 -4.95 -10.23
C PRO A 42 -17.37 -4.67 -10.45
N ALA A 43 -17.73 -3.81 -11.42
CA ALA A 43 -19.14 -3.57 -11.76
C ALA A 43 -19.82 -4.85 -12.26
N TYR A 44 -19.16 -5.60 -13.16
CA TYR A 44 -19.66 -6.90 -13.62
C TYR A 44 -19.81 -7.90 -12.47
N LEU A 45 -18.84 -7.96 -11.55
CA LEU A 45 -18.93 -8.83 -10.37
C LEU A 45 -20.11 -8.47 -9.46
N ILE A 46 -20.38 -7.17 -9.27
CA ILE A 46 -21.53 -6.71 -8.49
C ILE A 46 -22.83 -7.15 -9.17
N LEU A 47 -22.98 -6.90 -10.48
CA LEU A 47 -24.16 -7.32 -11.24
C LEU A 47 -24.37 -8.83 -11.17
N ARG A 48 -23.28 -9.59 -11.29
CA ARG A 48 -23.32 -11.06 -11.17
C ARG A 48 -23.71 -11.51 -9.77
N ALA A 49 -23.19 -10.87 -8.73
CA ALA A 49 -23.51 -11.19 -7.34
C ALA A 49 -24.98 -10.90 -7.00
N LEU A 50 -25.55 -9.81 -7.52
CA LEU A 50 -26.97 -9.48 -7.33
C LEU A 50 -27.90 -10.54 -7.91
N GLY A 51 -27.48 -11.22 -8.99
CA GLY A 51 -28.25 -12.30 -9.62
C GLY A 51 -28.25 -13.65 -8.86
N VAL A 52 -27.39 -13.84 -7.85
CA VAL A 52 -27.30 -15.10 -7.08
C VAL A 52 -28.42 -15.23 -6.05
N GLY A 53 -29.02 -14.12 -5.61
CA GLY A 53 -30.02 -14.08 -4.54
C GLY A 53 -29.38 -14.17 -3.15
N VAL A 54 -29.96 -13.43 -2.19
CA VAL A 54 -29.37 -13.26 -0.84
C VAL A 54 -29.25 -14.60 -0.10
N ALA A 55 -30.23 -15.50 -0.23
CA ALA A 55 -30.22 -16.80 0.44
C ALA A 55 -29.04 -17.68 0.01
N HIS A 56 -28.81 -17.81 -1.30
CA HIS A 56 -27.68 -18.60 -1.82
C HIS A 56 -26.34 -17.93 -1.52
N ALA A 57 -26.28 -16.59 -1.55
CA ALA A 57 -25.08 -15.87 -1.17
C ALA A 57 -24.69 -16.13 0.30
N VAL A 58 -25.66 -16.13 1.22
CA VAL A 58 -25.42 -16.45 2.63
C VAL A 58 -24.99 -17.91 2.80
N GLU A 59 -25.63 -18.86 2.11
CA GLU A 59 -25.22 -20.27 2.13
C GLU A 59 -23.77 -20.47 1.69
N MET A 60 -23.34 -19.78 0.62
CA MET A 60 -21.96 -19.82 0.15
C MET A 60 -20.97 -19.19 1.16
N LEU A 61 -21.38 -18.13 1.86
CA LEU A 61 -20.56 -17.45 2.86
C LEU A 61 -20.40 -18.28 4.15
N VAL A 62 -21.48 -18.92 4.60
CA VAL A 62 -21.51 -19.73 5.83
C VAL A 62 -20.96 -21.14 5.61
N GLN A 63 -20.67 -21.51 4.37
CA GLN A 63 -20.01 -22.77 4.06
C GLN A 63 -18.70 -22.89 4.86
N PRO A 64 -18.45 -24.02 5.57
CA PRO A 64 -17.29 -24.17 6.45
C PRO A 64 -15.95 -23.86 5.77
N ARG A 65 -15.81 -24.22 4.50
CA ARG A 65 -14.62 -23.94 3.69
C ARG A 65 -14.41 -22.44 3.48
N THR A 66 -15.46 -21.69 3.17
CA THR A 66 -15.39 -20.23 2.97
C THR A 66 -15.00 -19.54 4.28
N LEU A 67 -15.64 -19.91 5.38
CA LEU A 67 -15.31 -19.39 6.72
C LEU A 67 -13.86 -19.71 7.11
N GLN A 68 -13.38 -20.93 6.84
CA GLN A 68 -12.00 -21.31 7.11
C GLN A 68 -11.00 -20.47 6.31
N VAL A 69 -11.27 -20.21 5.02
CA VAL A 69 -10.41 -19.36 4.20
C VAL A 69 -10.39 -17.91 4.70
N ILE A 70 -11.56 -17.37 5.05
CA ILE A 70 -11.67 -16.01 5.62
C ILE A 70 -10.91 -15.91 6.94
N ALA A 71 -11.13 -16.87 7.86
CA ALA A 71 -10.47 -16.90 9.16
C ALA A 71 -8.95 -17.02 9.02
N ASN A 72 -8.47 -17.96 8.20
CA ASN A 72 -7.04 -18.14 7.95
C ASN A 72 -6.40 -16.87 7.37
N SER A 73 -7.09 -16.22 6.42
CA SER A 73 -6.60 -14.98 5.81
C SER A 73 -6.54 -13.83 6.83
N ALA A 74 -7.55 -13.72 7.70
CA ALA A 74 -7.58 -12.72 8.75
C ALA A 74 -6.48 -12.95 9.79
N VAL A 75 -6.31 -14.19 10.27
CA VAL A 75 -5.24 -14.55 11.19
C VAL A 75 -3.87 -14.27 10.56
N LEU A 76 -3.65 -14.68 9.32
CA LEU A 76 -2.40 -14.43 8.61
C LEU A 76 -2.13 -12.93 8.47
N ALA A 77 -3.13 -12.14 8.06
CA ALA A 77 -2.99 -10.69 7.92
C ALA A 77 -2.64 -10.01 9.25
N LEU A 78 -3.28 -10.42 10.35
CA LEU A 78 -3.00 -9.88 11.69
C LEU A 78 -1.61 -10.24 12.17
N LEU A 79 -1.20 -11.50 12.01
CA LEU A 79 0.15 -11.96 12.39
C LEU A 79 1.22 -11.26 11.57
N VAL A 80 1.07 -11.18 10.25
CA VAL A 80 2.03 -10.50 9.36
C VAL A 80 2.10 -9.02 9.70
N THR A 81 0.97 -8.35 9.94
CA THR A 81 0.94 -6.93 10.33
C THR A 81 1.64 -6.71 11.68
N GLY A 82 1.34 -7.55 12.68
CA GLY A 82 1.96 -7.47 14.00
C GLY A 82 3.47 -7.67 13.96
N LEU A 83 3.93 -8.71 13.25
CA LEU A 83 5.36 -8.96 13.04
C LEU A 83 6.02 -7.84 12.25
N SER A 84 5.36 -7.34 11.21
CA SER A 84 5.87 -6.22 10.40
C SER A 84 6.06 -4.97 11.25
N LEU A 85 5.10 -4.61 12.10
CA LEU A 85 5.23 -3.48 13.01
C LEU A 85 6.36 -3.70 14.03
N LEU A 86 6.45 -4.92 14.58
CA LEU A 86 7.48 -5.29 15.56
C LEU A 86 8.90 -5.09 15.01
N PHE A 87 9.15 -5.41 13.73
CA PHE A 87 10.47 -5.23 13.11
C PHE A 87 10.65 -3.88 12.41
N ALA A 88 9.63 -3.39 11.71
CA ALA A 88 9.73 -2.15 10.93
C ALA A 88 9.82 -0.92 11.82
N LEU A 89 9.09 -0.85 12.94
CA LEU A 89 9.11 0.33 13.81
C LEU A 89 10.49 0.56 14.46
N PRO A 90 11.14 -0.44 15.09
CA PRO A 90 12.50 -0.25 15.62
C PRO A 90 13.50 0.10 14.53
N LEU A 91 13.43 -0.56 13.37
CA LEU A 91 14.34 -0.30 12.25
C LEU A 91 14.16 1.12 11.68
N ALA A 92 12.92 1.58 11.53
CA ALA A 92 12.60 2.93 11.10
C ALA A 92 13.07 3.97 12.12
N TRP A 93 12.87 3.71 13.42
CA TRP A 93 13.37 4.61 14.47
C TRP A 93 14.89 4.70 14.45
N LEU A 94 15.59 3.56 14.36
CA LEU A 94 17.04 3.50 14.36
C LEU A 94 17.64 4.22 13.12
N THR A 95 17.03 4.06 11.95
CA THR A 95 17.49 4.70 10.71
C THR A 95 17.20 6.19 10.62
N VAL A 96 16.25 6.72 11.40
CA VAL A 96 15.88 8.14 11.38
C VAL A 96 16.48 8.92 12.55
N ARG A 97 16.54 8.32 13.74
CA ARG A 97 16.90 9.00 14.99
C ARG A 97 18.34 8.78 15.45
N THR A 98 19.08 7.84 14.88
CA THR A 98 20.46 7.50 15.27
C THR A 98 21.43 7.62 14.10
N ASP A 99 22.70 7.93 14.41
CA ASP A 99 23.82 7.98 13.45
C ASP A 99 24.32 6.57 13.11
N LEU A 100 23.42 5.70 12.62
CA LEU A 100 23.74 4.36 12.19
C LEU A 100 24.85 4.38 11.11
N PRO A 101 25.96 3.65 11.29
CA PRO A 101 26.93 3.46 10.22
C PRO A 101 26.25 2.72 9.05
N GLY A 102 26.39 3.26 7.84
CA GLY A 102 25.81 2.65 6.64
C GLY A 102 24.29 2.80 6.50
N ARG A 103 23.67 3.85 7.07
CA ARG A 103 22.22 4.17 6.92
C ARG A 103 21.66 3.96 5.51
N ARG A 104 22.43 4.31 4.47
CA ARG A 104 22.02 4.14 3.06
C ARG A 104 21.81 2.66 2.68
N VAL A 105 22.62 1.75 3.21
CA VAL A 105 22.47 0.31 3.00
C VAL A 105 21.17 -0.18 3.64
N TRP A 106 20.91 0.21 4.89
CA TRP A 106 19.65 -0.14 5.58
C TRP A 106 18.42 0.36 4.83
N SER A 107 18.45 1.59 4.32
CA SER A 107 17.35 2.14 3.51
C SER A 107 17.15 1.42 2.18
N ILE A 108 18.22 0.90 1.55
CA ILE A 108 18.11 0.10 0.33
C ILE A 108 17.55 -1.28 0.65
N LEU A 109 18.05 -1.93 1.69
CA LEU A 109 17.61 -3.28 2.11
C LEU A 109 16.13 -3.33 2.48
N THR A 110 15.56 -2.26 3.03
CA THR A 110 14.13 -2.22 3.35
C THR A 110 13.23 -2.08 2.12
N VAL A 111 13.72 -1.47 1.04
CA VAL A 111 12.97 -1.27 -0.20
C VAL A 111 13.20 -2.41 -1.20
N LEU A 112 14.35 -3.08 -1.13
CA LEU A 112 14.73 -4.17 -2.01
C LEU A 112 13.66 -5.28 -2.16
N PRO A 113 12.96 -5.71 -1.10
CA PRO A 113 11.89 -6.70 -1.20
C PRO A 113 10.70 -6.23 -2.05
N LEU A 114 10.43 -4.93 -2.16
CA LEU A 114 9.32 -4.42 -2.98
C LEU A 114 9.54 -4.64 -4.49
N VAL A 115 10.81 -4.70 -4.92
CA VAL A 115 11.17 -4.94 -6.33
C VAL A 115 11.13 -6.44 -6.64
N TYR A 116 11.23 -7.28 -5.61
CA TYR A 116 11.23 -8.71 -5.77
C TYR A 116 9.80 -9.23 -6.01
N PRO A 117 9.55 -9.97 -7.11
CA PRO A 117 8.21 -10.47 -7.39
C PRO A 117 7.77 -11.47 -6.33
N SER A 118 6.52 -11.34 -5.85
CA SER A 118 5.97 -12.17 -4.77
C SER A 118 6.07 -13.66 -5.03
N TYR A 119 5.89 -14.07 -6.29
CA TYR A 119 6.04 -15.46 -6.72
C TYR A 119 7.43 -16.01 -6.41
N VAL A 120 8.50 -15.28 -6.75
CA VAL A 120 9.88 -15.76 -6.56
C VAL A 120 10.18 -15.97 -5.06
N GLY A 121 9.61 -15.14 -4.18
CA GLY A 121 9.71 -15.32 -2.73
C GLY A 121 9.02 -16.58 -2.22
N GLY A 122 7.86 -16.91 -2.77
CA GLY A 122 7.22 -18.19 -2.50
C GLY A 122 8.10 -19.38 -2.90
N TYR A 123 8.74 -19.31 -4.08
CA TYR A 123 9.64 -20.37 -4.54
C TYR A 123 10.89 -20.49 -3.67
N ALA A 124 11.51 -19.38 -3.29
CA ALA A 124 12.67 -19.39 -2.41
C ALA A 124 12.33 -20.02 -1.05
N PHE A 125 11.16 -19.70 -0.48
CA PHE A 125 10.70 -20.30 0.77
C PHE A 125 10.48 -21.82 0.64
N VAL A 126 9.79 -22.28 -0.41
CA VAL A 126 9.57 -23.72 -0.63
C VAL A 126 10.87 -24.46 -0.96
N ALA A 127 11.79 -23.85 -1.71
CA ALA A 127 13.09 -24.43 -2.05
C ALA A 127 14.03 -24.55 -0.84
N THR A 128 13.81 -23.75 0.21
CA THR A 128 14.62 -23.79 1.43
C THR A 128 13.97 -24.66 2.51
N MET A 129 12.68 -24.44 2.77
CA MET A 129 11.92 -25.07 3.86
C MET A 129 11.07 -26.28 3.43
N GLY A 130 11.10 -26.65 2.15
CA GLY A 130 10.33 -27.78 1.62
C GLY A 130 10.99 -29.15 1.88
N PRO A 131 10.29 -30.26 1.58
CA PRO A 131 10.78 -31.63 1.85
C PRO A 131 12.02 -32.10 1.07
N ARG A 132 12.55 -31.26 0.18
CA ARG A 132 13.84 -31.45 -0.53
C ARG A 132 14.69 -30.18 -0.45
N GLY A 133 14.44 -29.37 0.58
CA GLY A 133 15.03 -28.05 0.71
C GLY A 133 16.47 -28.11 1.22
N ILE A 134 17.19 -27.01 1.05
CA ILE A 134 18.63 -26.89 1.38
C ILE A 134 18.91 -27.10 2.88
N VAL A 135 17.88 -27.00 3.73
CA VAL A 135 17.99 -27.06 5.20
C VAL A 135 17.69 -28.46 5.77
N GLN A 136 17.54 -29.49 4.91
CA GLN A 136 17.51 -30.91 5.28
C GLN A 136 18.79 -31.61 4.84
#